data_AF-A0A1Z4IJF0-F1
#
_entry.id   AF-A0A1Z4IJF0-F1
#
_cell.length_a   1.000
_cell.length_b   1.000
_cell.length_c   1.000
_cell.angle_alpha   90.00
_cell.angle_beta   90.00
_cell.angle_gamma   90.00
#
_symmetry.space_group_name_H-M   'P 1'
#
loop_
_entity.id
_entity.type
_entity.pdbx_description
1 polymer ?
#
loop_
_entity_poly.entity_id
_entity_poly.type
_entity_poly.pdbx_seq_one_letter_code
_entity_poly.pdbx_strand_id
1 'polypeptide(L)'
;MMSMCFWRNSHYWSSYPSAKKQNSSSVVIRVAYLKKVNWVGFNFCKYHAEAVRIFKTLPDTERFFYKFDLNCYAAFKVWCIDSKHFEKVISELKNYPDISIEFIIGSLKQVPEIFKPLNLTFYERSGREQRERRSRGAEGKRR
;
A
#
# COMPACT_ATOMS: atom_id res chain seq x y z
N MET A 1 14.23 9.54 5.51
CA MET A 1 13.04 9.91 4.70
C MET A 1 12.42 8.60 4.23
N MET A 2 11.22 8.21 4.69
CA MET A 2 10.59 6.96 4.22
C MET A 2 9.84 7.24 2.93
N SER A 3 10.50 6.98 1.80
CA SER A 3 9.84 6.98 0.50
C SER A 3 9.12 5.64 0.31
N MET A 4 7.79 5.69 0.16
CA MET A 4 6.96 4.50 -0.05
C MET A 4 7.30 3.73 -1.34
N CYS A 5 8.09 4.32 -2.24
CA CYS A 5 8.58 3.66 -3.45
C CYS A 5 9.63 2.56 -3.17
N PHE A 6 10.27 2.56 -1.98
CA PHE A 6 11.39 1.66 -1.70
C PHE A 6 11.01 0.31 -1.09
N TRP A 7 9.78 0.14 -0.58
CA TRP A 7 9.41 -1.11 0.12
C TRP A 7 9.65 -2.37 -0.72
N ARG A 8 9.46 -2.29 -2.04
CA ARG A 8 9.70 -3.45 -2.92
C ARG A 8 11.15 -3.94 -2.92
N ASN A 9 12.11 -3.05 -2.64
CA ASN A 9 13.54 -3.32 -2.60
C ASN A 9 14.14 -3.18 -1.20
N SER A 10 13.30 -2.98 -0.18
CA SER A 10 13.71 -2.74 1.21
C SER A 10 13.04 -3.74 2.13
N HIS A 11 13.60 -3.86 3.33
CA HIS A 11 12.98 -4.65 4.39
C HIS A 11 11.73 -3.94 4.90
N TYR A 12 10.61 -4.67 4.98
CA TYR A 12 9.36 -4.14 5.51
C TYR A 12 8.47 -5.24 6.09
N TRP A 13 7.36 -4.85 6.67
CA TRP A 13 6.35 -5.76 7.19
C TRP A 13 4.99 -5.43 6.59
N SER A 14 4.21 -6.46 6.27
CA SER A 14 2.90 -6.37 5.62
C SER A 14 1.84 -7.11 6.41
N SER A 15 0.62 -6.59 6.47
CA SER A 15 -0.51 -7.27 7.10
C SER A 15 -1.04 -8.47 6.30
N TYR A 16 -0.53 -8.68 5.08
CA TYR A 16 -0.85 -9.85 4.28
C TYR A 16 0.21 -10.93 4.46
N PRO A 17 -0.14 -12.24 4.43
CA PRO A 17 0.82 -13.34 4.58
C PRO A 17 1.67 -13.59 3.33
N SER A 18 1.19 -13.25 2.12
CA SER A 18 1.97 -13.32 0.88
C SER A 18 1.99 -12.00 0.09
N ALA A 19 3.04 -11.79 -0.71
CA ALA A 19 3.13 -10.62 -1.58
C ALA A 19 2.06 -10.68 -2.68
N LYS A 20 1.03 -9.84 -2.58
CA LYS A 20 0.09 -9.64 -3.69
C LYS A 20 0.78 -8.91 -4.84
N LYS A 21 0.74 -9.51 -6.02
CA LYS A 21 1.29 -8.91 -7.25
C LYS A 21 0.37 -7.79 -7.72
N GLN A 22 0.94 -6.74 -8.34
CA GLN A 22 0.17 -5.69 -9.01
C GLN A 22 -0.84 -6.22 -10.04
N ASN A 23 -0.62 -7.44 -10.56
CA ASN A 23 -1.47 -8.07 -11.57
C ASN A 23 -2.49 -9.07 -10.99
N SER A 24 -2.68 -9.15 -9.66
CA SER A 24 -3.79 -9.94 -9.11
C SER A 24 -5.13 -9.42 -9.61
N SER A 25 -6.12 -10.30 -9.78
CA SER A 25 -7.46 -9.92 -10.25
C SER A 25 -8.12 -8.85 -9.37
N SER A 26 -7.83 -8.80 -8.07
CA SER A 26 -8.29 -7.75 -7.14
C SER A 26 -7.44 -6.48 -7.12
N VAL A 27 -8.08 -5.34 -6.84
CA VAL A 27 -7.41 -4.05 -6.61
C VAL A 27 -6.78 -4.07 -5.22
N VAL A 28 -5.46 -3.91 -5.14
CA VAL A 28 -4.75 -3.84 -3.86
C VAL A 28 -4.41 -2.40 -3.52
N ILE A 29 -4.92 -1.92 -2.39
CA ILE A 29 -4.57 -0.61 -1.82
C ILE A 29 -3.61 -0.84 -0.67
N ARG A 30 -2.40 -0.31 -0.80
CA ARG A 30 -1.36 -0.39 0.22
C ARG A 30 -1.39 0.85 1.09
N VAL A 31 -1.53 0.65 2.39
CA VAL A 31 -1.72 1.71 3.37
C VAL A 31 -0.47 1.84 4.23
N ALA A 32 0.10 3.04 4.30
CA ALA A 32 1.29 3.32 5.10
C ALA A 32 1.10 4.62 5.89
N TYR A 33 1.55 4.61 7.15
CA TYR A 33 1.49 5.80 8.00
C TYR A 33 2.76 6.65 7.89
N LEU A 34 2.58 7.94 7.68
CA LEU A 34 3.63 8.95 7.56
C LEU A 34 3.79 9.69 8.88
N LYS A 35 4.47 9.07 9.85
CA LYS A 35 4.60 9.56 11.23
C LYS A 35 5.05 11.03 11.36
N LYS A 36 5.93 11.51 10.46
CA LYS A 36 6.46 12.88 10.53
C LYS A 36 5.43 13.97 10.31
N VAL A 37 4.39 13.67 9.54
CA VAL A 37 3.35 14.64 9.16
C VAL A 37 1.98 14.25 9.68
N ASN A 38 1.84 13.11 10.37
CA ASN A 38 0.56 12.55 10.84
C ASN A 38 -0.44 12.26 9.70
N TRP A 39 0.07 11.83 8.54
CA TRP A 39 -0.77 11.51 7.37
C TRP A 39 -0.74 10.03 7.07
N VAL A 40 -1.75 9.56 6.34
CA VAL A 40 -1.85 8.18 5.87
C VAL A 40 -1.82 8.17 4.34
N GLY A 41 -0.91 7.39 3.77
CA GLY A 41 -0.81 7.19 2.33
C GLY A 41 -1.48 5.91 1.88
N PHE A 42 -2.21 6.01 0.77
CA PHE A 42 -2.95 4.95 0.10
C PHE A 42 -2.40 4.79 -1.32
N ASN A 43 -1.55 3.80 -1.51
CA ASN A 43 -0.96 3.45 -2.79
C ASN A 43 -1.83 2.45 -3.54
N PHE A 44 -2.36 2.87 -4.69
CA PHE A 44 -3.22 2.05 -5.53
C PHE A 44 -2.37 1.20 -6.48
N CYS A 45 -2.38 -0.12 -6.29
CA CYS A 45 -1.68 -1.03 -7.21
C CYS A 45 -2.36 -1.13 -8.59
N LYS A 46 -3.68 -0.86 -8.62
CA LYS A 46 -4.50 -0.71 -9.82
C LYS A 46 -5.47 0.45 -9.59
N TYR A 47 -5.83 1.15 -10.66
CA TYR A 47 -6.81 2.23 -10.56
C TYR A 47 -8.21 1.67 -10.27
N HIS A 48 -8.95 2.37 -9.41
CA HIS A 48 -10.34 2.07 -9.07
C HIS A 48 -11.08 3.38 -8.85
N ALA A 49 -12.07 3.67 -9.70
CA ALA A 49 -12.66 5.00 -9.80
C ALA A 49 -13.46 5.38 -8.54
N GLU A 50 -14.29 4.46 -8.07
CA GLU A 50 -15.16 4.57 -6.90
C GLU A 50 -14.33 4.76 -5.63
N ALA A 51 -13.29 3.94 -5.45
CA ALA A 51 -12.35 4.10 -4.36
C ALA A 51 -11.70 5.48 -4.36
N VAL A 52 -11.33 6.02 -5.53
CA VAL A 52 -10.78 7.38 -5.66
C VAL A 52 -11.83 8.45 -5.34
N ARG A 53 -13.13 8.21 -5.59
CA ARG A 53 -14.19 9.17 -5.24
C ARG A 53 -14.27 9.41 -3.73
N ILE A 54 -14.05 8.38 -2.91
CA ILE A 54 -13.96 8.51 -1.45
C ILE A 54 -12.99 9.62 -1.06
N PHE A 55 -11.76 9.55 -1.59
CA PHE A 55 -10.73 10.56 -1.32
C PHE A 55 -11.15 11.94 -1.81
N LYS A 56 -11.84 12.03 -2.95
CA LYS A 56 -12.32 13.30 -3.51
C LYS A 56 -13.44 13.95 -2.69
N THR A 57 -14.08 13.24 -1.76
CA THR A 57 -15.07 13.85 -0.86
C THR A 57 -14.44 14.62 0.29
N LEU A 58 -13.16 14.39 0.58
CA LEU A 58 -12.45 15.10 1.65
C LEU A 58 -12.05 16.51 1.19
N PRO A 59 -11.97 17.49 2.11
CA PRO A 59 -11.48 18.84 1.80
C PRO A 59 -10.09 18.81 1.17
N ASP A 60 -9.83 19.70 0.22
CA ASP A 60 -8.54 19.76 -0.51
C ASP A 60 -7.35 20.04 0.40
N THR A 61 -7.55 20.68 1.56
CA THR A 61 -6.51 20.90 2.57
C THR A 61 -6.17 19.65 3.38
N GLU A 62 -7.02 18.63 3.34
CA GLU A 62 -6.95 17.42 4.17
C GLU A 62 -6.62 16.17 3.34
N ARG A 63 -6.35 16.37 2.04
CA ARG A 63 -5.92 15.34 1.11
C ARG A 63 -4.90 15.91 0.13
N PHE A 64 -4.01 15.07 -0.38
CA PHE A 64 -3.29 15.38 -1.61
C PHE A 64 -3.05 14.12 -2.42
N PHE A 65 -2.86 14.32 -3.72
CA PHE A 65 -2.46 13.27 -4.63
C PHE A 65 -0.99 13.46 -4.99
N TYR A 66 -0.17 12.47 -4.68
CA TYR A 66 1.23 12.44 -5.05
C TYR A 66 1.44 11.44 -6.19
N LYS A 67 2.03 11.92 -7.29
CA LYS A 67 2.44 11.11 -8.42
C LYS A 67 3.95 11.27 -8.62
N PHE A 68 4.65 10.15 -8.70
CA PHE A 68 6.06 10.11 -9.08
C PHE A 68 6.24 9.12 -10.22
N ASP A 69 6.66 9.62 -11.38
CA ASP A 69 6.93 8.78 -12.54
C ASP A 69 8.30 8.11 -12.36
N LEU A 70 8.31 6.77 -12.26
CA LEU A 70 9.54 5.99 -12.10
C LEU A 70 10.25 5.81 -13.45
N ASN A 71 9.46 5.64 -14.53
CA ASN A 71 9.88 5.61 -15.93
C ASN A 71 8.64 5.76 -16.84
N CYS A 72 8.82 5.70 -18.16
CA CYS A 72 7.73 5.83 -19.14
C CYS A 72 6.65 4.73 -19.06
N TYR A 73 6.90 3.63 -18.35
CA TYR A 73 5.97 2.50 -18.19
C TYR A 73 5.39 2.39 -16.78
N ALA A 74 5.92 3.12 -15.80
CA ALA A 74 5.58 2.94 -14.40
C ALA A 74 5.50 4.28 -13.66
N ALA A 75 4.35 4.51 -13.02
CA ALA A 75 4.13 5.63 -12.12
C ALA A 75 3.75 5.12 -10.74
N PHE A 76 4.30 5.76 -9.72
CA PHE A 76 3.89 5.60 -8.34
C PHE A 76 2.81 6.64 -8.02
N LYS A 77 1.64 6.18 -7.55
CA LYS A 77 0.45 7.02 -7.33
C LYS A 77 -0.07 6.78 -5.92
N VAL A 78 -0.13 7.83 -5.12
CA VAL A 78 -0.57 7.75 -3.72
C VAL A 78 -1.53 8.88 -3.41
N TRP A 79 -2.65 8.51 -2.81
CA TRP A 79 -3.50 9.46 -2.11
C TRP A 79 -3.04 9.54 -0.67
N CYS A 80 -2.74 10.74 -0.19
CA CYS A 80 -2.43 10.98 1.21
C CYS A 80 -3.58 11.76 1.83
N ILE A 81 -3.94 11.40 3.06
CA ILE A 81 -4.98 12.09 3.85
C ILE A 81 -4.46 12.35 5.25
N ASP A 82 -5.04 13.34 5.92
CA ASP A 82 -4.86 13.51 7.36
C ASP A 82 -5.33 12.26 8.13
N SER A 83 -4.59 11.83 9.15
CA SER A 83 -4.91 10.61 9.90
C SER A 83 -6.26 10.65 10.61
N LYS A 84 -6.84 11.84 10.86
CA LYS A 84 -8.18 11.97 11.43
C LYS A 84 -9.28 11.34 10.56
N HIS A 85 -9.04 11.23 9.25
CA HIS A 85 -9.99 10.63 8.29
C HIS A 85 -9.79 9.13 8.09
N PHE A 86 -8.77 8.56 8.71
CA PHE A 86 -8.35 7.18 8.48
C PHE A 86 -9.47 6.18 8.67
N GLU A 87 -10.17 6.23 9.81
CA GLU A 87 -11.22 5.26 10.15
C GLU A 87 -12.38 5.31 9.15
N LYS A 88 -12.84 6.52 8.82
CA LYS A 88 -13.90 6.76 7.84
C LYS A 88 -13.51 6.19 6.47
N VAL A 89 -12.34 6.55 5.96
CA VAL A 89 -11.87 6.11 4.63
C VAL A 89 -11.69 4.59 4.59
N ILE A 90 -11.13 3.97 5.62
CA ILE A 90 -10.98 2.51 5.69
C ILE A 90 -12.33 1.81 5.72
N SER A 91 -13.31 2.33 6.48
CA SER A 91 -14.67 1.79 6.53
C SER A 91 -15.32 1.84 5.14
N GLU A 92 -15.23 2.98 4.45
CA GLU A 92 -15.81 3.13 3.10
C GLU A 92 -15.13 2.21 2.08
N LEU A 93 -13.79 2.08 2.13
CA LEU A 93 -13.05 1.19 1.23
C LEU A 93 -13.41 -0.30 1.44
N LYS A 94 -13.74 -0.71 2.67
CA LYS A 94 -14.14 -2.09 2.97
C LYS A 94 -15.50 -2.48 2.38
N ASN A 95 -16.31 -1.51 1.94
CA ASN A 95 -17.58 -1.78 1.28
C ASN A 95 -17.43 -2.29 -0.16
N TYR A 96 -16.21 -2.26 -0.72
CA TYR A 96 -15.91 -2.73 -2.08
C TYR A 96 -15.29 -4.12 -2.04
N PRO A 97 -15.99 -5.17 -2.53
CA PRO A 97 -15.54 -6.56 -2.41
C PRO A 97 -14.30 -6.89 -3.25
N ASP A 98 -14.05 -6.11 -4.31
CA ASP A 98 -12.90 -6.28 -5.19
C ASP A 98 -11.64 -5.53 -4.69
N ILE A 99 -11.77 -4.74 -3.63
CA ILE A 99 -10.66 -4.05 -2.96
C ILE A 99 -10.07 -4.92 -1.86
N SER A 100 -8.76 -5.10 -1.91
CA SER A 100 -7.95 -5.66 -0.83
C SER A 100 -7.08 -4.57 -0.21
N ILE A 101 -7.19 -4.38 1.10
CA ILE A 101 -6.38 -3.40 1.84
C ILE A 101 -5.19 -4.11 2.48
N GLU A 102 -3.97 -3.66 2.18
CA GLU A 102 -2.72 -4.17 2.73
C GLU A 102 -2.03 -3.08 3.56
N PHE A 103 -1.84 -3.30 4.86
CA PHE A 103 -1.14 -2.34 5.72
C PHE A 103 0.36 -2.64 5.74
N ILE A 104 1.17 -1.59 5.65
CA ILE A 104 2.63 -1.68 5.53
C ILE A 104 3.27 -0.86 6.65
N ILE A 105 4.25 -1.47 7.33
CA ILE A 105 5.08 -0.82 8.35
C ILE A 105 6.56 -1.12 8.10
N GLY A 106 7.44 -0.23 8.57
CA GLY A 106 8.89 -0.46 8.50
C GLY A 106 9.46 -1.31 9.63
N SER A 107 8.76 -1.39 10.76
CA SER A 107 9.20 -2.14 11.94
C SER A 107 8.02 -2.50 12.83
N LEU A 108 8.01 -3.71 13.39
CA LEU A 108 7.04 -4.15 14.39
C LEU A 108 7.03 -3.27 15.66
N LYS A 109 8.16 -2.62 15.99
CA LYS A 109 8.24 -1.70 17.13
C LYS A 109 7.57 -0.35 16.86
N GLN A 110 7.11 -0.11 15.63
CA GLN A 110 6.60 1.18 15.17
C GLN A 110 5.21 1.05 14.53
N VAL A 111 4.41 0.08 14.98
CA VAL A 111 3.01 -0.02 14.56
C VAL A 111 2.29 1.29 14.94
N PRO A 112 1.69 2.00 13.97
CA PRO A 112 0.94 3.24 14.25
C PRO A 112 -0.24 2.98 15.19
N GLU A 113 -0.52 3.91 16.11
CA GLU A 113 -1.67 3.80 17.03
C GLU A 113 -2.99 3.60 16.27
N ILE A 114 -3.18 4.35 15.17
CA ILE A 114 -4.35 4.23 14.29
C ILE A 114 -4.53 2.84 13.68
N PHE A 115 -3.48 1.99 13.63
CA PHE A 115 -3.57 0.63 13.12
C PHE A 115 -3.87 -0.40 14.22
N LYS A 116 -3.68 -0.07 15.50
CA LYS A 116 -3.87 -1.02 16.60
C LYS A 116 -5.31 -1.56 16.70
N PRO A 117 -6.37 -0.74 16.56
CA PRO A 117 -7.76 -1.24 16.61
C PRO A 117 -8.09 -2.28 15.53
N LEU A 118 -7.27 -2.39 14.49
CA LEU A 118 -7.48 -3.32 13.38
C LEU A 118 -6.98 -4.74 13.68
N ASN A 119 -6.31 -4.97 14.82
CA ASN A 119 -5.79 -6.29 15.24
C ASN A 119 -5.02 -7.02 14.12
N LEU A 120 -4.14 -6.30 13.43
CA LEU A 120 -3.40 -6.80 12.28
C LEU A 120 -2.20 -7.66 12.69
N THR A 121 -2.06 -8.83 12.05
CA THR A 121 -0.83 -9.62 12.09
C THR A 121 0.10 -9.16 10.97
N PHE A 122 1.35 -8.85 11.29
CA PHE A 122 2.34 -8.41 10.32
C PHE A 122 3.36 -9.50 10.01
N TYR A 123 3.66 -9.67 8.73
CA TYR A 123 4.62 -10.64 8.20
C TYR A 123 5.78 -9.92 7.53
N GLU A 124 6.99 -10.41 7.77
CA GLU A 124 8.21 -9.85 7.22
C GLU A 124 8.26 -9.96 5.68
N ARG A 125 8.87 -8.97 5.05
CA ARG A 125 9.08 -8.85 3.61
C ARG A 125 10.51 -8.45 3.36
N SER A 126 11.29 -9.40 2.86
CA SER A 126 12.65 -9.14 2.40
C SER A 126 12.69 -9.03 0.87
N GLY A 127 13.47 -8.09 0.34
CA GLY A 127 13.66 -7.94 -1.11
C GLY A 127 14.31 -9.16 -1.80
N ARG A 128 14.92 -10.08 -1.03
CA ARG A 128 15.59 -11.29 -1.53
C ARG A 128 14.60 -12.37 -1.98
N GLU A 129 13.51 -12.59 -1.25
CA GLU A 129 12.48 -13.59 -1.61
C GLU A 129 11.78 -13.29 -2.94
N GLN A 130 11.69 -12.01 -3.34
CA GLN A 130 11.14 -11.63 -4.65
C GLN A 130 12.09 -11.89 -5.83
N ARG A 131 13.42 -11.87 -5.59
CA ARG A 131 14.43 -12.18 -6.63
C ARG A 131 14.51 -13.68 -6.89
N GLU A 132 14.55 -14.51 -5.86
CA GLU A 132 14.66 -15.97 -6.01
C GLU A 132 13.43 -16.58 -6.71
N ARG A 133 12.23 -16.04 -6.47
CA ARG A 133 11.02 -16.45 -7.19
C ARG A 133 11.01 -16.04 -8.66
N ARG A 134 11.73 -14.99 -9.06
CA ARG A 134 11.90 -14.61 -10.48
C ARG A 134 12.90 -15.51 -11.19
N SER A 135 13.99 -15.89 -10.51
CA SER A 135 14.97 -16.84 -11.06
C SER A 135 14.33 -18.20 -11.35
N ARG A 136 13.56 -18.75 -10.39
CA ARG A 136 12.86 -20.04 -10.59
C ARG A 136 11.73 -19.99 -11.64
N GLY A 137 11.08 -18.84 -11.82
CA GLY A 137 10.04 -18.66 -12.85
C GLY A 137 10.59 -18.45 -14.27
N ALA A 138 11.85 -18.04 -14.41
CA ALA A 138 12.51 -17.89 -15.71
C ALA A 138 13.11 -19.22 -16.21
N GLU A 139 13.49 -20.13 -15.31
CA GLU A 139 13.96 -21.49 -15.68
C GLU A 139 12.84 -22.41 -16.17
N GLY A 140 11.59 -22.21 -15.71
CA GLY A 140 10.45 -23.03 -16.13
C GLY A 140 9.86 -22.73 -17.51
N LYS A 141 10.46 -21.81 -18.29
CA LYS A 141 10.01 -21.44 -19.65
C LYS A 141 10.98 -21.85 -20.76
N ARG A 142 11.99 -22.65 -20.44
CA ARG A 142 12.92 -23.26 -21.41
C ARG A 142 12.90 -24.78 -21.28
N ARG A 143 11.76 -25.42 -21.54
CA ARG A 143 11.65 -26.80 -22.03
C ARG A 143 10.41 -26.92 -22.88
#